data_AF-A0AB73T0P5-F1
#
_entry.id   AF-A0AB73T0P5-F1
#
_cell.length_a   1.000
_cell.length_b   1.000
_cell.length_c   1.000
_cell.angle_alpha   90.00
_cell.angle_beta   90.00
_cell.angle_gamma   90.00
#
_symmetry.space_group_name_H-M   'P 1'
#
loop_
_entity.id
_entity.type
_entity.pdbx_description
1 polymer ?
#
loop_
_entity_poly.entity_id
_entity_poly.type
_entity_poly.pdbx_seq_one_letter_code
_entity_poly.pdbx_strand_id
1 'polypeptide(L)'
;MKKYENFCASLSNMKEIYNYKEPFDNVALTGLVGLYKICFEQAWRMMKNILEIHGYEEGATGSPKIILKTAYKAGMIKDEEKWL
;
A
#
# COMPACT_ATOMS: atom_id res chain seq x y z
N MET A 1 -14.31 -8.45 2.79
CA MET A 1 -13.44 -8.00 3.92
C MET A 1 -13.16 -6.52 3.70
N LYS A 2 -13.66 -5.63 4.55
CA LYS A 2 -13.62 -4.16 4.33
C LYS A 2 -12.23 -3.60 3.96
N LYS A 3 -11.14 -4.09 4.58
CA LYS A 3 -9.76 -3.66 4.25
C LYS A 3 -9.32 -4.06 2.84
N TYR A 4 -9.74 -5.23 2.36
CA TYR A 4 -9.48 -5.68 0.99
C TYR A 4 -10.22 -4.80 -0.03
N GLU A 5 -11.50 -4.54 0.22
CA GLU A 5 -12.33 -3.67 -0.63
C GLU A 5 -11.74 -2.24 -0.70
N ASN A 6 -11.29 -1.70 0.43
CA ASN A 6 -10.61 -0.39 0.48
C ASN A 6 -9.32 -0.38 -0.34
N PHE A 7 -8.49 -1.43 -0.21
CA PHE A 7 -7.26 -1.54 -1.01
C PHE A 7 -7.58 -1.60 -2.51
N CYS A 8 -8.51 -2.46 -2.92
CA CYS A 8 -8.94 -2.57 -4.32
C CYS A 8 -9.47 -1.24 -4.88
N ALA A 9 -10.29 -0.53 -4.12
CA ALA A 9 -10.80 0.79 -4.50
C ALA A 9 -9.67 1.82 -4.64
N SER A 10 -8.74 1.87 -3.67
CA SER A 10 -7.59 2.78 -3.72
C SER A 10 -6.64 2.48 -4.88
N LEU A 11 -6.44 1.20 -5.21
CA LEU A 11 -5.64 0.75 -6.35
C LEU A 11 -6.32 1.12 -7.67
N SER A 12 -7.64 1.00 -7.76
CA SER A 12 -8.41 1.44 -8.92
C SER A 12 -8.23 2.93 -9.16
N ASN A 13 -8.37 3.75 -8.10
CA ASN A 13 -8.15 5.20 -8.19
C ASN A 13 -6.70 5.53 -8.56
N MET A 14 -5.72 4.81 -8.02
CA MET A 14 -4.31 5.03 -8.36
C MET A 14 -4.03 4.75 -9.83
N LYS A 15 -4.72 3.80 -10.47
CA LYS A 15 -4.52 3.53 -11.92
C LYS A 15 -4.88 4.70 -12.82
N GLU A 16 -5.65 5.68 -12.34
CA GLU A 16 -5.89 6.93 -13.07
C GLU A 16 -4.59 7.68 -13.40
N ILE A 17 -3.49 7.42 -12.68
CA ILE A 17 -2.18 8.01 -13.00
C ILE A 17 -1.75 7.75 -14.45
N TYR A 18 -2.18 6.63 -15.05
CA TYR A 18 -1.84 6.28 -16.44
C TYR A 18 -2.55 7.15 -17.48
N ASN A 19 -3.58 7.91 -17.08
CA ASN A 19 -4.29 8.86 -17.94
C ASN A 19 -3.56 10.21 -18.04
N TYR A 20 -2.51 10.43 -17.24
CA TYR A 20 -1.73 11.66 -17.23
C TYR A 20 -0.36 11.45 -17.90
N LYS A 21 0.11 12.46 -18.64
CA LYS A 21 1.42 12.45 -19.29
C LYS A 21 2.14 13.77 -19.06
N GLU A 22 3.46 13.73 -19.11
CA GLU A 22 4.32 14.90 -18.98
C GLU A 22 4.06 15.94 -20.09
N PRO A 23 4.29 17.24 -19.80
CA PRO A 23 4.74 17.79 -18.51
C PRO A 23 3.61 17.84 -17.46
N PHE A 24 3.96 17.58 -16.20
CA PHE A 24 3.01 17.70 -15.08
C PHE A 24 3.09 19.09 -14.44
N ASP A 25 1.93 19.74 -14.28
CA ASP A 25 1.83 20.92 -13.41
C ASP A 25 1.79 20.51 -11.92
N ASN A 26 1.86 21.51 -11.04
CA ASN A 26 1.88 21.27 -9.59
C ASN A 26 0.61 20.61 -9.06
N VAL A 27 -0.56 20.88 -9.66
CA VAL A 27 -1.84 20.31 -9.23
C VAL A 27 -1.91 18.84 -9.63
N ALA A 28 -1.55 18.53 -10.88
CA ALA A 28 -1.45 17.17 -11.40
C ALA A 28 -0.46 16.35 -10.56
N LEU A 29 0.77 16.85 -10.37
CA LEU A 29 1.79 16.14 -9.59
C LEU A 29 1.34 15.89 -8.15
N THR A 30 0.72 16.88 -7.50
CA THR A 30 0.17 16.73 -6.14
C THR A 30 -0.92 15.67 -6.09
N GLY A 31 -1.82 15.63 -7.08
CA GLY A 31 -2.86 14.61 -7.20
C GLY A 31 -2.29 13.21 -7.37
N LEU A 32 -1.33 13.03 -8.28
CA LEU A 32 -0.67 11.75 -8.54
C LEU A 32 0.05 11.22 -7.28
N VAL A 33 0.80 12.07 -6.59
CA VAL A 33 1.45 11.72 -5.31
C VAL A 33 0.41 11.39 -4.23
N GLY A 34 -0.71 12.10 -4.18
CA GLY A 34 -1.81 11.83 -3.27
C GLY A 34 -2.43 10.45 -3.48
N LEU A 35 -2.71 10.09 -4.73
CA LEU A 35 -3.25 8.77 -5.10
C LEU A 35 -2.29 7.65 -4.70
N TYR A 36 -0.99 7.81 -4.96
CA TYR A 36 0.03 6.85 -4.53
C TYR A 36 0.04 6.68 -3.00
N LYS A 37 0.08 7.78 -2.24
CA LYS A 37 0.10 7.76 -0.76
C LYS A 37 -1.09 7.01 -0.18
N ILE A 38 -2.30 7.27 -0.70
CA ILE A 38 -3.52 6.60 -0.24
C ILE A 38 -3.48 5.10 -0.55
N CYS A 39 -3.11 4.72 -1.78
CA CYS A 39 -3.02 3.31 -2.16
C CYS A 39 -1.96 2.56 -1.36
N PHE A 40 -0.79 3.16 -1.16
CA PHE A 40 0.26 2.60 -0.31
C PHE A 40 -0.22 2.41 1.14
N GLU A 41 -0.97 3.37 1.67
CA GLU A 41 -1.54 3.26 3.02
C GLU A 41 -2.50 2.09 3.16
N GLN A 42 -3.42 1.91 2.20
CA GLN A 42 -4.34 0.78 2.22
C GLN A 42 -3.62 -0.56 2.01
N ALA A 43 -2.55 -0.59 1.20
CA ALA A 43 -1.77 -1.79 0.95
C ALA A 43 -1.17 -2.36 2.26
N TRP A 44 -0.42 -1.55 3.02
CA TRP A 44 0.17 -2.05 4.26
C TRP A 44 -0.89 -2.33 5.35
N ARG A 45 -2.01 -1.60 5.39
CA ARG A 45 -3.14 -1.90 6.30
C ARG A 45 -3.81 -3.24 5.97
N MET A 46 -3.88 -3.61 4.70
CA MET A 46 -4.37 -4.91 4.26
C MET A 46 -3.37 -6.00 4.63
N MET A 47 -2.07 -5.79 4.39
CA MET A 47 -1.03 -6.73 4.81
C MET A 47 -1.09 -6.99 6.31
N LYS A 48 -1.18 -5.91 7.11
CA LYS A 48 -1.38 -5.96 8.55
C LYS A 48 -2.49 -6.93 8.95
N ASN A 49 -3.64 -6.83 8.28
CA ASN A 49 -4.79 -7.64 8.63
C ASN A 49 -4.63 -9.12 8.28
N ILE A 50 -3.99 -9.42 7.16
CA ILE A 50 -3.68 -10.80 6.79
C ILE A 50 -2.66 -11.40 7.76
N LEU A 51 -1.63 -10.66 8.13
CA LEU A 51 -0.64 -11.06 9.13
C LEU A 51 -1.30 -11.36 10.48
N GLU A 52 -2.21 -10.49 10.95
CA GLU A 52 -3.02 -10.71 12.17
C GLU A 52 -3.82 -12.01 12.10
N ILE A 53 -4.52 -12.26 10.98
CA ILE A 53 -5.34 -13.47 10.78
C ILE A 53 -4.48 -14.74 10.84
N HIS A 54 -3.23 -14.69 10.38
CA HIS A 54 -2.30 -15.82 10.35
C HIS A 54 -1.43 -15.92 11.62
N GLY A 55 -1.72 -15.12 12.67
CA GLY A 55 -1.06 -15.22 13.97
C GLY A 55 0.31 -14.54 14.06
N TYR A 56 0.65 -13.65 13.13
CA TYR A 56 1.89 -12.87 13.23
C TYR A 56 1.70 -11.70 14.21
N GLU A 57 2.13 -11.87 15.46
CA GLU A 57 2.01 -10.86 16.52
C GLU A 57 2.71 -9.52 16.17
N GLU A 58 3.87 -9.58 15.50
CA GLU A 58 4.58 -8.39 14.99
C GLU A 58 3.72 -7.55 14.01
N GLY A 59 2.80 -8.20 13.29
CA GLY A 59 1.86 -7.58 12.37
C GLY A 59 0.72 -6.83 13.07
N ALA A 60 0.40 -7.14 14.33
CA ALA A 60 -0.77 -6.58 15.02
C ALA A 60 -0.56 -5.14 15.52
N THR A 61 0.69 -4.74 15.83
CA THR A 61 1.00 -3.45 16.48
C THR A 61 2.15 -2.67 15.84
N GLY A 62 2.75 -3.20 14.76
CA GLY A 62 3.90 -2.58 14.11
C GLY A 62 3.61 -1.29 13.34
N SER A 63 4.65 -0.46 13.17
CA SER A 63 4.66 0.64 12.21
C SER A 63 4.57 0.13 10.76
N PRO A 64 4.25 0.96 9.75
CA PRO A 64 4.20 0.52 8.35
C PRO A 64 5.48 -0.19 7.91
N LYS A 65 6.63 0.30 8.35
CA LYS A 65 7.93 -0.33 8.10
C LYS A 65 7.99 -1.75 8.65
N ILE A 66 7.62 -1.96 9.92
CA ILE A 66 7.61 -3.30 10.54
C ILE A 66 6.66 -4.23 9.78
N ILE A 67 5.46 -3.75 9.45
CA ILE A 67 4.46 -4.53 8.71
C ILE A 67 5.01 -4.99 7.36
N LEU A 68 5.68 -4.12 6.61
CA LEU A 68 6.30 -4.48 5.33
C LEU A 68 7.42 -5.52 5.50
N LYS A 69 8.28 -5.35 6.51
CA LYS A 69 9.32 -6.35 6.83
C LYS A 69 8.73 -7.72 7.17
N THR A 70 7.70 -7.74 8.00
CA THR A 70 7.02 -8.99 8.39
C THR A 70 6.29 -9.61 7.20
N ALA A 71 5.64 -8.79 6.35
CA ALA A 71 5.01 -9.26 5.11
C ALA A 71 6.02 -9.88 4.14
N TYR A 72 7.22 -9.31 4.03
CA TYR A 72 8.31 -9.89 3.26
C TYR A 72 8.75 -11.25 3.83
N LYS A 73 9.03 -11.32 5.13
CA LYS A 73 9.38 -12.59 5.80
C LYS A 73 8.31 -13.66 5.66
N ALA A 74 7.04 -13.27 5.63
CA ALA A 74 5.88 -14.15 5.44
C ALA A 74 5.63 -14.53 3.96
N GLY A 75 6.41 -14.01 3.01
CA GLY A 75 6.28 -14.30 1.58
C GLY A 75 5.11 -13.60 0.88
N MET A 76 4.48 -12.60 1.51
CA MET A 76 3.37 -11.84 0.92
C MET A 76 3.83 -10.85 -0.15
N ILE A 77 5.05 -10.33 0.00
CA ILE A 77 5.71 -9.42 -0.95
C ILE A 77 7.10 -9.95 -1.29
N LYS A 78 7.62 -9.60 -2.48
CA LYS A 78 8.84 -10.20 -3.03
C LYS A 78 10.12 -9.40 -2.81
N ASP A 79 10.03 -8.08 -2.82
CA ASP A 79 11.19 -7.19 -2.90
C ASP A 79 11.11 -6.16 -1.77
N GLU A 80 11.74 -6.45 -0.63
CA GLU A 80 11.68 -5.59 0.55
C GLU A 80 12.21 -4.18 0.24
N GLU A 81 13.28 -4.07 -0.54
CA GLU A 81 13.93 -2.80 -0.86
C GLU A 81 13.02 -1.88 -1.68
N LYS A 82 12.23 -2.41 -2.62
CA LYS A 82 11.28 -1.59 -3.39
C LYS A 82 10.10 -1.08 -2.55
N TRP A 83 9.77 -1.73 -1.45
CA TRP A 83 8.66 -1.35 -0.58
C TRP A 83 9.07 -0.38 0.54
N LEU A 84 10.36 -0.30 0.87
CA LEU A 84 10.92 0.53 1.95
C LEU A 84 11.55 1.84 1.45
#